data_AF-A0AAW2ETH4-F1
#
_entry.id   AF-A0AAW2ETH4-F1
#
_cell.length_a   1.000
_cell.length_b   1.000
_cell.length_c   1.000
_cell.angle_alpha   90.00
_cell.angle_beta   90.00
_cell.angle_gamma   90.00
#
_symmetry.space_group_name_H-M   'P 1'
#
loop_
_entity.id
_entity.type
_entity.pdbx_description
1 polymer ?
#
loop_
_entity_poly.entity_id
_entity_poly.type
_entity_poly.pdbx_seq_one_letter_code
_entity_poly.pdbx_strand_id
1 'polypeptide(L)'
;MVANRELQPGEEIVTEMPFVVGPKACTYPLCLSCYTPWPPEPDNKPLCSKCGWPVCNQDCENSLQHKNYECQVFVQANEKFNVDAALDATSENGVPQLECITPLRLLLESERNVERWNKEVKNMEAHNKIRCKKPQWKSDHVNIVDYLRKRLKLGRFSEEYIQTACGILEINTFEVRTVKGFSARGLYPIVAMMNHSCVSNTSHSISPVDYRIRLRTTLKIPADGELYASYTHSLLPTMLRREHLLEGKHFACACSRCADPTELGTHMSTLKCNKCDNGIVMPLDSLDSESTWKCTHCEFSTNGHAVKKVFQIIQAEVDAAEAISGVDGADAIHERETIMKKYQSVLHPRHAFLSMLRHSLTQMYGRVDEYLLDDLPDVVLEHKVDMCHLLLQVLNVVEPGYSRVRGMTLYELHAPLLFLAKGQWNANVIDEARLKTKMIEAANILKEAATILCLEPSETSEGQIGLVAKESLVQLEQSINDL
;
A
#
# COMPACT_ATOMS: atom_id res chain seq x y z
N MET A 1 5.27 -1.31 20.36
CA MET A 1 4.09 -2.01 20.94
C MET A 1 4.49 -3.48 21.16
N VAL A 2 4.19 -4.10 22.30
CA VAL A 2 4.58 -5.49 22.60
C VAL A 2 3.38 -6.35 22.98
N ALA A 3 3.44 -7.65 22.69
CA ALA A 3 2.41 -8.61 23.05
C ALA A 3 2.47 -8.95 24.55
N ASN A 4 1.35 -8.91 25.27
CA ASN A 4 1.29 -9.29 26.69
C ASN A 4 1.05 -10.79 26.91
N ARG A 5 0.83 -11.55 25.83
CA ARG A 5 0.66 -13.00 25.79
C ARG A 5 1.07 -13.51 24.41
N GLU A 6 1.07 -14.83 24.25
CA GLU A 6 1.19 -15.43 22.92
C GLU A 6 -0.02 -15.06 22.04
N LEU A 7 0.24 -14.70 20.79
CA LEU A 7 -0.74 -14.35 19.75
C LEU A 7 -0.60 -15.32 18.58
N GLN A 8 -1.72 -15.76 18.00
CA GLN A 8 -1.74 -16.65 16.83
C GLN A 8 -1.77 -15.85 15.51
N PRO A 9 -1.37 -16.45 14.37
CA PRO A 9 -1.61 -15.84 13.06
C PRO A 9 -3.09 -15.53 12.81
N GLY A 10 -3.38 -14.35 12.27
CA GLY A 10 -4.74 -13.89 11.96
C GLY A 10 -5.51 -13.31 13.14
N GLU A 11 -4.92 -13.28 14.34
CA GLU A 11 -5.58 -12.79 15.54
C GLU A 11 -5.73 -11.26 15.50
N GLU A 12 -6.96 -10.77 15.73
CA GLU A 12 -7.23 -9.34 15.84
C GLU A 12 -6.77 -8.79 17.18
N ILE A 13 -5.84 -7.84 17.12
CA ILE A 13 -5.21 -7.26 18.31
C ILE A 13 -5.74 -5.86 18.63
N VAL A 14 -6.11 -5.09 17.61
CA VAL A 14 -6.65 -3.73 17.77
C VAL A 14 -7.74 -3.49 16.74
N THR A 15 -8.87 -2.98 17.21
CA THR A 15 -9.91 -2.35 16.39
C THR A 15 -10.04 -0.89 16.82
N GLU A 16 -9.87 0.04 15.88
CA GLU A 16 -9.81 1.46 16.17
C GLU A 16 -10.62 2.30 15.15
N MET A 17 -11.39 3.27 15.65
CA MET A 17 -12.00 4.31 14.82
C MET A 17 -11.00 5.46 14.63
N PRO A 18 -10.94 6.10 13.44
CA PRO A 18 -10.02 7.20 13.22
C PRO A 18 -10.28 8.34 14.20
N PHE A 19 -9.23 9.05 14.59
CA PHE A 19 -9.35 10.33 15.30
C PHE A 19 -9.90 11.40 14.35
N VAL A 20 -9.35 11.47 13.14
CA VAL A 20 -9.85 12.30 12.04
C VAL A 20 -9.61 11.61 10.70
N VAL A 21 -10.44 11.94 9.72
CA VAL A 21 -10.27 11.58 8.31
C VAL A 21 -10.35 12.85 7.48
N GLY A 22 -9.50 12.96 6.45
CA GLY A 22 -9.54 14.09 5.54
C GLY A 22 -8.64 13.92 4.32
N PRO A 23 -8.62 14.91 3.41
CA PRO A 23 -7.76 14.88 2.24
C PRO A 23 -6.27 14.78 2.59
N LYS A 24 -5.51 14.20 1.67
CA LYS A 24 -4.04 14.21 1.68
C LYS A 24 -3.52 15.62 1.38
N ALA A 25 -2.26 15.89 1.71
CA ALA A 25 -1.59 17.12 1.26
C ALA A 25 -1.46 17.13 -0.27
N CYS A 26 -1.35 18.31 -0.87
CA CYS A 26 -1.22 18.48 -2.33
C CYS A 26 -2.33 17.78 -3.14
N THR A 27 -3.56 17.72 -2.59
CA THR A 27 -4.68 17.07 -3.27
C THR A 27 -5.26 17.94 -4.38
N TYR A 28 -5.67 17.31 -5.47
CA TYR A 28 -6.54 17.91 -6.49
C TYR A 28 -7.95 18.15 -5.94
N PRO A 29 -8.79 18.94 -6.63
CA PRO A 29 -10.11 19.27 -6.13
C PRO A 29 -10.96 18.01 -5.93
N LEU A 30 -11.59 17.92 -4.76
CA LEU A 30 -12.41 16.79 -4.35
C LEU A 30 -13.57 17.23 -3.47
N CYS A 31 -14.56 16.36 -3.32
CA CYS A 31 -15.62 16.53 -2.35
C CYS A 31 -15.09 16.36 -0.92
N LEU A 32 -15.36 17.32 -0.04
CA LEU A 32 -14.88 17.30 1.35
C LEU A 32 -15.42 16.13 2.20
N SER A 33 -16.46 15.42 1.74
CA SER A 33 -17.11 14.35 2.50
C SER A 33 -16.81 12.95 1.96
N CYS A 34 -16.84 12.75 0.65
CA CYS A 34 -16.65 11.44 0.03
C CYS A 34 -15.36 11.32 -0.77
N TYR A 35 -14.53 12.38 -0.81
CA TYR A 35 -13.21 12.41 -1.45
C TYR A 35 -13.20 12.08 -2.95
N THR A 36 -14.38 12.02 -3.58
CA THR A 36 -14.51 11.87 -5.03
C THR A 36 -13.96 13.12 -5.72
N PRO A 37 -13.24 12.99 -6.86
CA PRO A 37 -12.82 14.11 -7.69
C PRO A 37 -13.97 15.07 -7.96
N TRP A 38 -13.66 16.35 -7.89
CA TRP A 38 -14.62 17.43 -8.06
C TRP A 38 -14.09 18.43 -9.10
N PRO A 39 -14.94 19.05 -9.92
CA PRO A 39 -16.36 18.78 -10.07
C PRO A 39 -16.62 17.42 -10.75
N PRO A 40 -17.81 16.83 -10.61
CA PRO A 40 -18.18 15.62 -11.34
C PRO A 40 -18.19 15.84 -12.85
N GLU A 41 -18.57 17.05 -13.29
CA GLU A 41 -18.58 17.48 -14.69
C GLU A 41 -18.14 18.95 -14.78
N PRO A 42 -17.50 19.40 -15.87
CA PRO A 42 -17.00 20.78 -16.00
C PRO A 42 -18.06 21.87 -15.75
N ASP A 43 -19.30 21.65 -16.20
CA ASP A 43 -20.39 22.61 -16.09
C ASP A 43 -21.17 22.50 -14.77
N ASN A 44 -21.02 21.40 -14.04
CA ASN A 44 -21.71 21.14 -12.79
C ASN A 44 -20.73 21.20 -11.62
N LYS A 45 -20.65 22.37 -10.96
CA LYS A 45 -19.71 22.65 -9.87
C LYS A 45 -20.46 22.75 -8.52
N PRO A 46 -20.98 21.62 -7.98
CA PRO A 46 -21.81 21.67 -6.78
C PRO A 46 -21.00 22.12 -5.56
N LEU A 47 -21.53 23.06 -4.80
CA LEU A 47 -20.94 23.60 -3.58
C LEU A 47 -21.93 23.46 -2.43
N CYS A 48 -21.40 23.36 -1.21
CA CYS A 48 -22.20 23.37 0.01
C CYS A 48 -23.00 24.67 0.06
N SER A 49 -24.33 24.56 0.20
CA SER A 49 -25.25 25.70 0.25
C SER A 49 -24.98 26.67 1.41
N LYS A 50 -24.27 26.19 2.46
CA LYS A 50 -23.94 26.96 3.66
C LYS A 50 -22.58 27.64 3.51
N CYS A 51 -21.50 26.86 3.42
CA CYS A 51 -20.15 27.39 3.42
C CYS A 51 -19.64 27.77 2.02
N GLY A 52 -20.15 27.18 0.95
CA GLY A 52 -19.66 27.40 -0.42
C GLY A 52 -18.39 26.63 -0.78
N TRP A 53 -18.16 25.46 -0.16
CA TRP A 53 -17.02 24.56 -0.42
C TRP A 53 -17.45 23.26 -1.13
N PRO A 54 -16.54 22.56 -1.82
CA PRO A 54 -16.90 21.48 -2.73
C PRO A 54 -17.53 20.27 -2.03
N VAL A 55 -18.76 19.96 -2.42
CA VAL A 55 -19.49 18.74 -2.03
C VAL A 55 -20.26 18.20 -3.22
N CYS A 56 -20.42 16.88 -3.35
CA CYS A 56 -21.10 16.30 -4.50
C CYS A 56 -22.62 16.57 -4.50
N ASN A 57 -23.24 16.52 -3.32
CA ASN A 57 -24.70 16.54 -3.16
C ASN A 57 -25.11 16.87 -1.71
N GLN A 58 -26.42 16.88 -1.44
CA GLN A 58 -26.99 17.20 -0.13
C GLN A 58 -26.59 16.21 0.98
N ASP A 59 -26.35 14.93 0.63
CA ASP A 59 -25.85 13.93 1.59
C ASP A 59 -24.41 14.26 2.02
N CYS A 60 -23.56 14.61 1.05
CA CYS A 60 -22.21 15.07 1.33
C CYS A 60 -22.20 16.38 2.12
N GLU A 61 -23.12 17.30 1.84
CA GLU A 61 -23.30 18.52 2.64
C GLU A 61 -23.65 18.21 4.10
N ASN A 62 -24.50 17.21 4.32
CA ASN A 62 -24.97 16.83 5.65
C ASN A 62 -24.08 15.79 6.36
N SER A 63 -23.07 15.25 5.69
CA SER A 63 -22.11 14.32 6.27
C SER A 63 -21.43 14.92 7.49
N LEU A 64 -21.33 14.14 8.57
CA LEU A 64 -20.76 14.58 9.85
C LEU A 64 -19.33 15.09 9.70
N GLN A 65 -18.53 14.50 8.80
CA GLN A 65 -17.14 14.88 8.58
C GLN A 65 -16.98 16.31 8.03
N HIS A 66 -17.96 16.81 7.27
CA HIS A 66 -17.96 18.18 6.77
C HIS A 66 -18.77 19.10 7.68
N LYS A 67 -20.04 18.73 7.91
CA LYS A 67 -21.02 19.52 8.65
C LYS A 67 -20.52 19.88 10.05
N ASN A 68 -19.95 18.90 10.75
CA ASN A 68 -19.53 19.13 12.12
C ASN A 68 -18.18 19.85 12.17
N TYR A 69 -17.30 19.79 11.17
CA TYR A 69 -15.96 20.38 11.30
C TYR A 69 -15.84 21.72 10.60
N GLU A 70 -15.24 21.75 9.40
CA GLU A 70 -14.82 22.98 8.74
C GLU A 70 -15.98 23.85 8.23
N CYS A 71 -17.17 23.27 8.00
CA CYS A 71 -18.30 23.99 7.42
C CYS A 71 -18.69 25.25 8.21
N GLN A 72 -18.83 25.13 9.53
CA GLN A 72 -19.19 26.27 10.39
C GLN A 72 -18.07 27.32 10.46
N VAL A 73 -16.81 26.88 10.45
CA VAL A 73 -15.64 27.79 10.45
C VAL A 73 -15.64 28.65 9.20
N PHE A 74 -15.87 28.04 8.03
CA PHE A 74 -15.92 28.77 6.76
C PHE A 74 -17.10 29.75 6.69
N VAL A 75 -18.27 29.37 7.20
CA VAL A 75 -19.42 30.28 7.32
C VAL A 75 -19.08 31.49 8.19
N GLN A 76 -18.50 31.27 9.38
CA GLN A 76 -18.15 32.35 10.31
C GLN A 76 -17.06 33.28 9.78
N ALA A 77 -16.10 32.75 9.04
CA ALA A 77 -15.05 33.53 8.41
C ALA A 77 -15.51 34.24 7.12
N ASN A 78 -16.70 33.90 6.60
CA ASN A 78 -17.14 34.22 5.24
C ASN A 78 -16.11 33.80 4.17
N GLU A 79 -15.45 32.67 4.38
CA GLU A 79 -14.44 32.13 3.47
C GLU A 79 -15.12 31.24 2.42
N LYS A 80 -14.86 31.52 1.14
CA LYS A 80 -15.42 30.78 0.01
C LYS A 80 -14.33 30.01 -0.73
N PHE A 81 -14.71 28.88 -1.31
CA PHE A 81 -13.82 28.12 -2.17
C PHE A 81 -13.60 28.87 -3.49
N ASN A 82 -12.33 29.05 -3.88
CA ASN A 82 -11.98 29.69 -5.13
C ASN A 82 -12.03 28.65 -6.26
N VAL A 83 -13.18 28.56 -6.91
CA VAL A 83 -13.45 27.60 -7.98
C VAL A 83 -12.49 27.79 -9.16
N ASP A 84 -12.23 29.04 -9.57
CA ASP A 84 -11.40 29.31 -10.74
C ASP A 84 -9.95 28.89 -10.50
N ALA A 85 -9.41 29.20 -9.31
CA ALA A 85 -8.06 28.77 -8.94
C ALA A 85 -7.95 27.25 -8.75
N ALA A 86 -9.01 26.58 -8.29
CA ALA A 86 -9.01 25.14 -8.10
C ALA A 86 -9.04 24.36 -9.42
N LEU A 87 -9.62 24.93 -10.47
CA LEU A 87 -9.74 24.32 -11.79
C LEU A 87 -8.69 24.81 -12.79
N ASP A 88 -7.71 25.56 -12.31
CA ASP A 88 -6.58 25.97 -13.12
C ASP A 88 -5.72 24.75 -13.48
N ALA A 89 -5.73 24.40 -14.77
CA ALA A 89 -4.96 23.28 -15.33
C ALA A 89 -3.45 23.47 -15.22
N THR A 90 -2.96 24.67 -14.87
CA THR A 90 -1.54 24.94 -14.64
C THR A 90 -1.09 24.60 -13.22
N SER A 91 -2.00 24.23 -12.31
CA SER A 91 -1.62 23.87 -10.94
C SER A 91 -1.00 22.47 -10.86
N GLU A 92 0.33 22.44 -10.78
CA GLU A 92 1.10 21.20 -10.66
C GLU A 92 1.06 20.59 -9.24
N ASN A 93 0.72 21.38 -8.21
CA ASN A 93 0.88 21.00 -6.79
C ASN A 93 -0.46 20.88 -6.02
N GLY A 94 -1.56 20.54 -6.71
CA GLY A 94 -2.89 20.42 -6.11
C GLY A 94 -3.52 21.78 -5.77
N VAL A 95 -4.50 21.78 -4.86
CA VAL A 95 -5.26 22.99 -4.47
C VAL A 95 -4.83 23.45 -3.08
N PRO A 96 -4.11 24.59 -2.94
CA PRO A 96 -3.62 25.06 -1.63
C PRO A 96 -4.73 25.26 -0.59
N GLN A 97 -5.93 25.71 -0.98
CA GLN A 97 -7.07 25.88 -0.05
C GLN A 97 -7.50 24.56 0.62
N LEU A 98 -7.26 23.41 -0.02
CA LEU A 98 -7.62 22.10 0.53
C LEU A 98 -6.59 21.55 1.53
N GLU A 99 -5.36 22.08 1.54
CA GLU A 99 -4.31 21.63 2.47
C GLU A 99 -4.67 21.86 3.93
N CYS A 100 -5.47 22.89 4.21
CA CYS A 100 -5.88 23.24 5.56
C CYS A 100 -6.94 22.31 6.16
N ILE A 101 -7.64 21.50 5.35
CA ILE A 101 -8.86 20.79 5.78
C ILE A 101 -8.55 19.77 6.88
N THR A 102 -7.61 18.86 6.65
CA THR A 102 -7.29 17.81 7.63
C THR A 102 -6.62 18.37 8.89
N PRO A 103 -5.64 19.30 8.81
CA PRO A 103 -5.14 20.01 10.00
C PRO A 103 -6.24 20.72 10.79
N LEU A 104 -7.17 21.41 10.11
CA LEU A 104 -8.29 22.07 10.77
C LEU A 104 -9.21 21.06 11.48
N ARG A 105 -9.54 19.94 10.84
CA ARG A 105 -10.32 18.87 11.46
C ARG A 105 -9.63 18.33 12.72
N LEU A 106 -8.31 18.11 12.67
CA LEU A 106 -7.53 17.65 13.81
C LEU A 106 -7.58 18.64 14.98
N LEU A 107 -7.39 19.93 14.69
CA LEU A 107 -7.44 21.00 15.70
C LEU A 107 -8.83 21.13 16.32
N LEU A 108 -9.89 21.09 15.52
CA LEU A 108 -11.27 21.13 16.01
C LEU A 108 -11.63 19.88 16.83
N GLU A 109 -11.16 18.71 16.41
CA GLU A 109 -11.36 17.47 17.17
C GLU A 109 -10.61 17.50 18.51
N SER A 110 -9.43 18.15 18.57
CA SER A 110 -8.70 18.33 19.82
C SER A 110 -9.48 19.13 20.87
N GLU A 111 -10.32 20.08 20.44
CA GLU A 111 -11.20 20.87 21.31
C GLU A 111 -12.48 20.10 21.70
N ARG A 112 -12.96 19.22 20.81
CA ARG A 112 -14.19 18.44 21.03
C ARG A 112 -14.01 17.24 21.92
N ASN A 113 -12.90 16.55 21.74
CA ASN A 113 -12.60 15.31 22.45
C ASN A 113 -11.26 15.45 23.18
N VAL A 114 -11.23 16.37 24.14
CA VAL A 114 -10.04 16.74 24.92
C VAL A 114 -9.43 15.53 25.65
N GLU A 115 -10.27 14.63 26.15
CA GLU A 115 -9.81 13.40 26.83
C GLU A 115 -9.05 12.50 25.86
N ARG A 116 -9.65 12.17 24.71
CA ARG A 116 -9.01 11.34 23.68
C ARG A 116 -7.75 12.01 23.13
N TRP A 117 -7.80 13.32 22.87
CA TRP A 117 -6.63 14.09 22.43
C TRP A 117 -5.45 13.96 23.41
N ASN A 118 -5.69 14.21 24.69
CA ASN A 118 -4.64 14.16 25.71
C ASN A 118 -4.07 12.75 25.91
N LYS A 119 -4.93 11.73 25.80
CA LYS A 119 -4.54 10.33 25.99
C LYS A 119 -3.79 9.76 24.78
N GLU A 120 -4.24 10.08 23.58
CA GLU A 120 -3.87 9.34 22.37
C GLU A 120 -3.04 10.16 21.38
N VAL A 121 -3.28 11.47 21.24
CA VAL A 121 -2.76 12.24 20.08
C VAL A 121 -1.70 13.27 20.45
N LYS A 122 -1.86 13.98 21.58
CA LYS A 122 -1.04 15.14 21.93
C LYS A 122 0.48 14.88 21.94
N ASN A 123 0.88 13.65 22.27
CA ASN A 123 2.28 13.24 22.39
C ASN A 123 2.79 12.43 21.19
N MET A 124 2.01 12.31 20.12
CA MET A 124 2.47 11.65 18.89
C MET A 124 3.64 12.43 18.29
N GLU A 125 4.58 11.70 17.68
CA GLU A 125 5.75 12.30 17.08
C GLU A 125 5.35 13.18 15.88
N ALA A 126 5.87 14.40 15.85
CA ALA A 126 5.59 15.40 14.82
C ALA A 126 6.86 15.86 14.10
N HIS A 127 8.03 15.47 14.59
CA HIS A 127 9.35 15.78 14.06
C HIS A 127 9.59 17.27 13.75
N ASN A 128 8.99 18.19 14.51
CA ASN A 128 9.08 19.63 14.28
C ASN A 128 10.53 20.13 14.11
N LYS A 129 11.49 19.62 14.91
CA LYS A 129 12.91 20.00 14.84
C LYS A 129 13.59 19.61 13.51
N ILE A 130 13.10 18.56 12.86
CA ILE A 130 13.58 18.09 11.56
C ILE A 130 12.82 18.84 10.47
N ARG A 131 11.49 18.85 10.55
CA ARG A 131 10.58 19.47 9.57
C ARG A 131 10.84 20.96 9.41
N CYS A 132 11.16 21.70 10.47
CA CYS A 132 11.43 23.14 10.38
C CYS A 132 12.61 23.52 9.48
N LYS A 133 13.48 22.55 9.16
CA LYS A 133 14.62 22.72 8.24
C LYS A 133 14.28 22.36 6.79
N LYS A 134 13.08 21.82 6.53
CA LYS A 134 12.63 21.36 5.21
C LYS A 134 11.84 22.47 4.49
N PRO A 135 11.84 22.50 3.15
CA PRO A 135 11.04 23.45 2.37
C PRO A 135 9.54 23.37 2.67
N GLN A 136 9.01 22.16 2.90
CA GLN A 136 7.60 21.92 3.18
C GLN A 136 7.08 22.73 4.38
N TRP A 137 7.90 22.92 5.42
CA TRP A 137 7.50 23.71 6.60
C TRP A 137 7.11 25.16 6.25
N LYS A 138 7.80 25.75 5.25
CA LYS A 138 7.47 27.09 4.77
C LYS A 138 6.17 27.10 3.97
N SER A 139 5.94 26.06 3.16
CA SER A 139 4.68 25.88 2.44
C SER A 139 3.52 25.72 3.41
N ASP A 140 3.65 24.83 4.41
CA ASP A 140 2.67 24.63 5.48
C ASP A 140 2.40 25.93 6.24
N HIS A 141 3.44 26.75 6.47
CA HIS A 141 3.26 28.03 7.16
C HIS A 141 2.35 28.98 6.36
N VAL A 142 2.50 29.06 5.05
CA VAL A 142 1.66 29.93 4.22
C VAL A 142 0.27 29.32 4.01
N ASN A 143 0.20 28.08 3.54
CA ASN A 143 -1.03 27.43 3.08
C ASN A 143 -1.93 27.00 4.24
N ILE A 144 -1.36 26.74 5.42
CA ILE A 144 -2.10 26.21 6.57
C ILE A 144 -2.03 27.21 7.73
N VAL A 145 -0.85 27.54 8.25
CA VAL A 145 -0.74 28.35 9.48
C VAL A 145 -1.34 29.75 9.29
N ASP A 146 -0.86 30.47 8.28
CA ASP A 146 -1.35 31.81 7.94
C ASP A 146 -2.79 31.79 7.47
N TYR A 147 -3.17 30.78 6.67
CA TYR A 147 -4.54 30.63 6.21
C TYR A 147 -5.52 30.45 7.39
N LEU A 148 -5.24 29.53 8.31
CA LEU A 148 -6.08 29.30 9.50
C LEU A 148 -6.11 30.52 10.42
N ARG A 149 -4.96 31.12 10.74
CA ARG A 149 -4.89 32.23 11.71
C ARG A 149 -5.39 33.55 11.16
N LYS A 150 -5.00 33.90 9.92
CA LYS A 150 -5.28 35.22 9.30
C LYS A 150 -6.57 35.20 8.50
N ARG A 151 -6.80 34.22 7.62
CA ARG A 151 -7.99 34.16 6.75
C ARG A 151 -9.20 33.63 7.50
N LEU A 152 -9.06 32.49 8.19
CA LEU A 152 -10.15 31.90 8.99
C LEU A 152 -10.29 32.51 10.39
N LYS A 153 -9.43 33.47 10.76
CA LYS A 153 -9.44 34.19 12.04
C LYS A 153 -9.32 33.27 13.26
N LEU A 154 -8.67 32.12 13.13
CA LEU A 154 -8.48 31.14 14.21
C LEU A 154 -7.24 31.46 15.07
N GLY A 155 -7.16 32.70 15.57
CA GLY A 155 -6.03 33.17 16.38
C GLY A 155 -5.79 32.38 17.68
N ARG A 156 -6.79 31.61 18.13
CA ARG A 156 -6.74 30.74 19.31
C ARG A 156 -5.76 29.56 19.17
N PHE A 157 -5.44 29.13 17.94
CA PHE A 157 -4.42 28.09 17.71
C PHE A 157 -3.09 28.74 17.37
N SER A 158 -2.06 28.55 18.21
CA SER A 158 -0.73 29.12 17.97
C SER A 158 -0.09 28.54 16.70
N GLU A 159 0.86 29.27 16.11
CA GLU A 159 1.58 28.82 14.90
C GLU A 159 2.29 27.48 15.13
N GLU A 160 2.96 27.35 16.29
CA GLU A 160 3.61 26.11 16.70
C GLU A 160 2.62 24.95 16.85
N TYR A 161 1.42 25.21 17.39
CA TYR A 161 0.41 24.18 17.56
C TYR A 161 -0.13 23.68 16.21
N ILE A 162 -0.36 24.59 15.27
CA ILE A 162 -0.77 24.23 13.90
C ILE A 162 0.33 23.44 13.18
N GLN A 163 1.59 23.89 13.28
CA GLN A 163 2.71 23.17 12.68
C GLN A 163 2.88 21.75 13.26
N THR A 164 2.66 21.62 14.57
CA THR A 164 2.68 20.32 15.25
C THR A 164 1.55 19.42 14.73
N ALA A 165 0.35 19.96 14.56
CA ALA A 165 -0.77 19.22 13.97
C ALA A 165 -0.46 18.72 12.55
N CYS A 166 0.20 19.54 11.71
CA CYS A 166 0.69 19.11 10.40
C CYS A 166 1.68 17.95 10.51
N GLY A 167 2.61 18.00 11.46
CA GLY A 167 3.62 16.96 11.68
C GLY A 167 3.02 15.65 12.16
N ILE A 168 2.07 15.71 13.10
CA ILE A 168 1.33 14.52 13.55
C ILE A 168 0.68 13.82 12.34
N LEU A 169 0.03 14.60 11.46
CA LEU A 169 -0.64 14.05 10.28
C LEU A 169 0.35 13.47 9.26
N GLU A 170 1.49 14.11 9.03
CA GLU A 170 2.53 13.64 8.11
C GLU A 170 3.15 12.30 8.57
N ILE A 171 3.44 12.18 9.86
CA ILE A 171 4.18 11.05 10.40
C ILE A 171 3.26 9.86 10.73
N ASN A 172 2.02 10.09 11.14
CA ASN A 172 1.22 9.05 11.82
C ASN A 172 -0.08 8.66 11.11
N THR A 173 -0.37 9.21 9.92
CA THR A 173 -1.59 8.85 9.18
C THR A 173 -1.41 7.62 8.31
N PHE A 174 -2.54 6.95 8.08
CA PHE A 174 -2.69 5.80 7.20
C PHE A 174 -3.51 6.22 5.99
N GLU A 175 -3.20 5.64 4.83
CA GLU A 175 -4.06 5.78 3.66
C GLU A 175 -5.39 5.05 3.89
N VAL A 176 -6.49 5.74 3.64
CA VAL A 176 -7.83 5.15 3.65
C VAL A 176 -8.43 5.25 2.26
N ARG A 177 -9.27 4.29 1.89
CA ARG A 177 -10.00 4.30 0.63
C ARG A 177 -11.49 4.34 0.89
N THR A 178 -12.20 5.13 0.11
CA THR A 178 -13.68 5.15 0.15
C THR A 178 -14.25 3.94 -0.57
N VAL A 179 -15.56 3.71 -0.42
CA VAL A 179 -16.29 2.66 -1.17
C VAL A 179 -16.11 2.80 -2.69
N LYS A 180 -15.87 4.03 -3.19
CA LYS A 180 -15.61 4.30 -4.61
C LYS A 180 -14.13 4.19 -4.99
N GLY A 181 -13.26 3.75 -4.07
CA GLY A 181 -11.82 3.58 -4.31
C GLY A 181 -10.97 4.84 -4.18
N PHE A 182 -11.56 6.01 -3.90
CA PHE A 182 -10.82 7.27 -3.76
C PHE A 182 -10.01 7.32 -2.47
N SER A 183 -8.83 7.91 -2.56
CA SER A 183 -7.84 7.94 -1.47
C SER A 183 -8.03 9.16 -0.56
N ALA A 184 -7.90 8.94 0.74
CA ALA A 184 -7.81 9.97 1.77
C ALA A 184 -6.80 9.52 2.84
N ARG A 185 -6.68 10.28 3.94
CA ARG A 185 -5.85 9.88 5.09
C ARG A 185 -6.66 9.85 6.38
N GLY A 186 -6.36 8.88 7.23
CA GLY A 186 -6.93 8.73 8.57
C GLY A 186 -5.85 8.69 9.64
N LEU A 187 -6.10 9.31 10.79
CA LEU A 187 -5.21 9.24 11.95
C LEU A 187 -5.72 8.16 12.93
N TYR A 188 -4.89 7.17 13.23
CA TYR A 188 -5.21 6.04 14.11
C TYR A 188 -4.16 5.95 15.22
N PRO A 189 -4.35 6.70 16.33
CA PRO A 189 -3.31 6.86 17.33
C PRO A 189 -2.75 5.57 17.92
N ILE A 190 -3.60 4.57 18.18
CA ILE A 190 -3.16 3.30 18.78
C ILE A 190 -2.35 2.49 17.77
N VAL A 191 -2.87 2.32 16.55
CA VAL A 191 -2.17 1.56 15.49
C VAL A 191 -0.86 2.25 15.08
N ALA A 192 -0.80 3.59 15.10
CA ALA A 192 0.40 4.37 14.78
C ALA A 192 1.58 4.16 15.76
N MET A 193 1.34 3.59 16.96
CA MET A 193 2.40 3.34 17.95
C MET A 193 3.32 2.16 17.60
N MET A 194 2.97 1.31 16.63
CA MET A 194 3.83 0.18 16.24
C MET A 194 5.04 0.69 15.50
N ASN A 195 6.22 0.18 15.85
CA ASN A 195 7.46 0.49 15.13
C ASN A 195 7.51 -0.17 13.75
N HIS A 196 8.38 0.37 12.91
CA HIS A 196 8.63 -0.19 11.60
C HIS A 196 9.57 -1.40 11.63
N SER A 197 9.26 -2.42 10.83
CA SER A 197 10.22 -3.41 10.32
C SER A 197 9.95 -3.67 8.84
N CYS A 198 11.01 -3.86 8.03
CA CYS A 198 10.87 -4.31 6.64
C CYS A 198 10.47 -5.79 6.50
N VAL A 199 10.37 -6.49 7.64
CA VAL A 199 9.71 -7.79 7.80
C VAL A 199 8.67 -7.62 8.90
N SER A 200 7.47 -7.21 8.52
CA SER A 200 6.37 -6.97 9.45
C SER A 200 5.75 -8.28 9.91
N ASN A 201 5.22 -8.27 11.13
CA ASN A 201 4.51 -9.41 11.71
C ASN A 201 3.04 -9.07 12.02
N THR A 202 2.58 -7.94 11.47
CA THR A 202 1.19 -7.48 11.52
C THR A 202 0.74 -7.02 10.13
N SER A 203 -0.57 -7.06 9.92
CA SER A 203 -1.27 -6.53 8.76
C SER A 203 -2.50 -5.75 9.23
N HIS A 204 -2.88 -4.71 8.49
CA HIS A 204 -4.07 -3.94 8.79
C HIS A 204 -5.02 -3.87 7.59
N SER A 205 -6.31 -3.82 7.92
CA SER A 205 -7.39 -3.63 6.97
C SER A 205 -8.27 -2.48 7.42
N ILE A 206 -8.68 -1.60 6.51
CA ILE A 206 -9.52 -0.45 6.83
C ILE A 206 -10.85 -0.61 6.09
N SER A 207 -11.97 -0.58 6.83
CA SER A 207 -13.28 -0.63 6.20
C SER A 207 -13.53 0.64 5.39
N PRO A 208 -13.95 0.55 4.12
CA PRO A 208 -14.27 1.73 3.32
C PRO A 208 -15.59 2.41 3.75
N VAL A 209 -16.36 1.80 4.65
CA VAL A 209 -17.67 2.29 5.10
C VAL A 209 -17.55 3.25 6.28
N ASP A 210 -16.90 2.81 7.37
CA ASP A 210 -16.77 3.59 8.61
C ASP A 210 -15.32 4.00 8.90
N TYR A 211 -14.38 3.67 8.00
CA TYR A 211 -12.94 3.90 8.14
C TYR A 211 -12.33 3.23 9.37
N ARG A 212 -12.98 2.22 9.97
CA ARG A 212 -12.40 1.48 11.08
C ARG A 212 -11.21 0.66 10.63
N ILE A 213 -10.10 0.79 11.35
CA ILE A 213 -8.91 -0.05 11.14
C ILE A 213 -9.00 -1.29 12.04
N ARG A 214 -8.69 -2.44 11.45
CA ARG A 214 -8.50 -3.72 12.15
C ARG A 214 -7.06 -4.17 11.93
N LEU A 215 -6.35 -4.33 13.02
CA LEU A 215 -4.96 -4.77 13.05
C LEU A 215 -4.90 -6.23 13.48
N ARG A 216 -4.19 -7.05 12.70
CA ARG A 216 -4.02 -8.48 12.96
C ARG A 216 -2.57 -8.88 12.91
N THR A 217 -2.21 -9.91 13.67
CA THR A 217 -0.91 -10.59 13.53
C THR A 217 -0.88 -11.41 12.25
N THR A 218 0.25 -11.41 11.54
CA THR A 218 0.45 -12.31 10.38
C THR A 218 1.15 -13.60 10.78
N LEU A 219 1.87 -13.57 11.90
CA LEU A 219 2.67 -14.67 12.42
C LEU A 219 2.29 -14.97 13.88
N LYS A 220 2.75 -16.11 14.37
CA LYS A 220 2.72 -16.42 15.79
C LYS A 220 3.71 -15.51 16.52
N ILE A 221 3.24 -14.79 17.54
CA ILE A 221 4.06 -13.86 18.34
C ILE A 221 4.13 -14.37 19.77
N PRO A 222 5.33 -14.56 20.36
CA PRO A 222 5.45 -14.93 21.76
C PRO A 222 5.02 -13.78 22.68
N ALA A 223 4.74 -14.10 23.96
CA ALA A 223 4.63 -13.08 24.99
C ALA A 223 5.90 -12.22 25.02
N ASP A 224 5.73 -10.92 25.26
CA ASP A 224 6.75 -9.86 25.21
C ASP A 224 7.36 -9.63 23.82
N GLY A 225 6.89 -10.33 22.78
CA GLY A 225 7.30 -10.11 21.40
C GLY A 225 6.85 -8.73 20.88
N GLU A 226 7.75 -8.02 20.20
CA GLU A 226 7.42 -6.73 19.59
C GLU A 226 6.56 -6.89 18.34
N LEU A 227 5.57 -6.01 18.22
CA LEU A 227 4.68 -5.91 17.07
C LEU A 227 5.22 -4.83 16.12
N TYR A 228 5.44 -5.23 14.87
CA TYR A 228 5.99 -4.40 13.81
C TYR A 228 5.01 -4.24 12.66
N ALA A 229 4.88 -3.01 12.19
CA ALA A 229 4.20 -2.68 10.95
C ALA A 229 5.22 -2.38 9.83
N SER A 230 4.82 -2.49 8.57
CA SER A 230 5.58 -1.89 7.48
C SER A 230 5.05 -0.50 7.15
N TYR A 231 5.92 0.50 7.05
CA TYR A 231 5.56 1.87 6.68
C TYR A 231 5.78 2.15 5.19
N THR A 232 6.24 1.15 4.45
CA THR A 232 6.58 1.24 3.03
C THR A 232 6.26 -0.08 2.34
N HIS A 233 6.28 -0.09 1.01
CA HIS A 233 6.03 -1.30 0.22
C HIS A 233 7.14 -2.35 0.47
N SER A 234 6.73 -3.58 0.77
CA SER A 234 7.63 -4.70 1.08
C SER A 234 8.47 -5.13 -0.14
N LEU A 235 7.97 -4.88 -1.36
CA LEU A 235 8.60 -5.28 -2.62
C LEU A 235 9.59 -4.27 -3.22
N LEU A 236 9.94 -3.20 -2.52
CA LEU A 236 11.01 -2.29 -2.94
C LEU A 236 12.40 -2.84 -2.56
N PRO A 237 13.50 -2.51 -3.26
CA PRO A 237 14.88 -2.80 -2.85
C PRO A 237 15.30 -2.06 -1.56
N THR A 238 16.31 -2.56 -0.82
CA THR A 238 16.75 -1.98 0.47
C THR A 238 17.09 -0.51 0.38
N MET A 239 17.82 -0.11 -0.67
CA MET A 239 18.24 1.28 -0.87
C MET A 239 17.04 2.22 -1.02
N LEU A 240 16.05 1.84 -1.86
CA LEU A 240 14.86 2.64 -2.11
C LEU A 240 13.93 2.66 -0.89
N ARG A 241 13.77 1.52 -0.18
CA ARG A 241 13.00 1.48 1.08
C ARG A 241 13.59 2.42 2.14
N ARG A 242 14.91 2.36 2.35
CA ARG A 242 15.59 3.20 3.35
C ARG A 242 15.49 4.68 3.00
N GLU A 243 15.62 5.03 1.72
CA GLU A 243 15.43 6.40 1.23
C GLU A 243 14.01 6.88 1.51
N HIS A 244 12.99 6.11 1.11
CA HIS A 244 11.59 6.45 1.33
C HIS A 244 11.24 6.66 2.82
N LEU A 245 11.75 5.80 3.70
CA LEU A 245 11.57 5.94 5.16
C LEU A 245 12.29 7.16 5.71
N LEU A 246 13.48 7.48 5.21
CA LEU A 246 14.22 8.67 5.65
C LEU A 246 13.51 9.96 5.21
N GLU A 247 12.99 9.98 4.00
CA GLU A 247 12.26 11.13 3.46
C GLU A 247 10.93 11.35 4.18
N GLY A 248 10.09 10.31 4.29
CA GLY A 248 8.72 10.44 4.82
C GLY A 248 8.59 10.24 6.34
N LYS A 249 9.54 9.56 6.99
CA LYS A 249 9.48 9.22 8.43
C LYS A 249 10.72 9.64 9.21
N HIS A 250 11.73 10.22 8.56
CA HIS A 250 12.91 10.80 9.18
C HIS A 250 13.79 9.85 10.01
N PHE A 251 13.78 8.56 9.67
CA PHE A 251 14.69 7.57 10.25
C PHE A 251 15.25 6.63 9.17
N ALA A 252 16.40 6.01 9.44
CA ALA A 252 17.02 5.01 8.58
C ALA A 252 16.86 3.61 9.19
N CYS A 253 16.07 2.74 8.54
CA CYS A 253 15.75 1.42 9.09
C CYS A 253 16.94 0.44 9.10
N ALA A 254 17.38 -0.01 10.27
CA ALA A 254 18.44 -1.01 10.42
C ALA A 254 17.92 -2.39 10.87
N CYS A 255 16.70 -2.77 10.45
CA CYS A 255 16.15 -4.10 10.76
C CYS A 255 17.00 -5.22 10.11
N SER A 256 16.77 -6.47 10.53
CA SER A 256 17.53 -7.64 10.05
C SER A 256 17.59 -7.75 8.52
N ARG A 257 16.50 -7.44 7.81
CA ARG A 257 16.48 -7.41 6.34
C ARG A 257 17.32 -6.29 5.74
N CYS A 258 17.30 -5.10 6.33
CA CYS A 258 18.09 -3.97 5.82
C CYS A 258 19.59 -4.13 6.13
N ALA A 259 19.93 -4.81 7.22
CA ALA A 259 21.31 -5.04 7.64
C ALA A 259 22.00 -6.21 6.91
N ASP A 260 21.24 -7.04 6.20
CA ASP A 260 21.76 -8.17 5.43
C ASP A 260 21.88 -7.79 3.93
N PRO A 261 23.09 -7.80 3.34
CA PRO A 261 23.31 -7.56 1.90
C PRO A 261 22.55 -8.49 0.96
N THR A 262 22.17 -9.69 1.42
CA THR A 262 21.37 -10.67 0.67
C THR A 262 19.86 -10.47 0.88
N GLU A 263 19.45 -9.53 1.73
CA GLU A 263 18.08 -9.33 2.18
C GLU A 263 17.43 -10.63 2.69
N LEU A 264 18.06 -11.28 3.67
CA LEU A 264 17.64 -12.57 4.22
C LEU A 264 17.61 -13.68 3.16
N GLY A 265 18.61 -13.69 2.28
CA GLY A 265 18.76 -14.66 1.20
C GLY A 265 17.75 -14.51 0.06
N THR A 266 16.97 -13.42 0.02
CA THR A 266 15.99 -13.17 -1.07
C THR A 266 16.62 -12.53 -2.30
N HIS A 267 17.75 -11.84 -2.13
CA HIS A 267 18.46 -11.14 -3.20
C HIS A 267 17.62 -10.08 -3.92
N MET A 268 16.73 -9.40 -3.18
CA MET A 268 15.78 -8.43 -3.73
C MET A 268 16.44 -7.15 -4.25
N SER A 269 17.69 -6.88 -3.89
CA SER A 269 18.50 -5.77 -4.40
C SER A 269 19.70 -6.25 -5.24
N THR A 270 19.82 -7.53 -5.54
CA THR A 270 21.04 -8.09 -6.15
C THR A 270 21.04 -7.96 -7.68
N LEU A 271 22.16 -7.48 -8.23
CA LEU A 271 22.39 -7.44 -9.68
C LEU A 271 23.17 -8.69 -10.13
N LYS A 272 22.95 -9.14 -11.38
CA LYS A 272 23.83 -10.09 -12.05
C LYS A 272 25.10 -9.38 -12.51
N CYS A 273 26.24 -10.05 -12.39
CA CYS A 273 27.52 -9.50 -12.87
C CYS A 273 27.58 -9.55 -14.39
N ASN A 274 28.02 -8.46 -15.02
CA ASN A 274 28.24 -8.40 -16.47
C ASN A 274 29.69 -8.68 -16.90
N LYS A 275 30.56 -9.09 -15.97
CA LYS A 275 31.99 -9.36 -16.21
C LYS A 275 32.39 -10.82 -16.05
N CYS A 276 31.52 -11.66 -15.50
CA CYS A 276 31.77 -13.09 -15.36
C CYS A 276 30.46 -13.87 -15.31
N ASP A 277 30.55 -15.17 -15.61
CA ASP A 277 29.41 -16.06 -15.53
C ASP A 277 29.06 -16.34 -14.07
N ASN A 278 27.76 -16.42 -13.77
CA ASN A 278 27.18 -16.75 -12.46
C ASN A 278 27.54 -15.81 -11.29
N GLY A 279 28.31 -14.75 -11.54
CA GLY A 279 28.61 -13.71 -10.56
C GLY A 279 27.39 -12.89 -10.21
N ILE A 280 27.24 -12.53 -8.93
CA ILE A 280 26.23 -11.57 -8.46
C ILE A 280 26.90 -10.41 -7.75
N VAL A 281 26.33 -9.22 -7.86
CA VAL A 281 26.86 -7.96 -7.35
C VAL A 281 25.95 -7.46 -6.23
N MET A 282 26.55 -7.28 -5.04
CA MET A 282 25.86 -6.94 -3.78
C MET A 282 26.65 -5.86 -3.03
N PRO A 283 26.01 -5.07 -2.15
CA PRO A 283 26.72 -4.10 -1.33
C PRO A 283 27.62 -4.79 -0.31
N LEU A 284 28.76 -4.18 0.01
CA LEU A 284 29.59 -4.60 1.15
C LEU A 284 28.95 -4.23 2.50
N ASP A 285 28.25 -3.10 2.55
CA ASP A 285 27.41 -2.66 3.66
C ASP A 285 26.06 -2.15 3.11
N SER A 286 24.97 -2.84 3.42
CA SER A 286 23.62 -2.49 2.94
C SER A 286 22.98 -1.34 3.73
N LEU A 287 23.57 -0.91 4.85
CA LEU A 287 23.13 0.24 5.62
C LEU A 287 23.78 1.55 5.13
N ASP A 288 24.90 1.47 4.42
CA ASP A 288 25.54 2.62 3.79
C ASP A 288 25.10 2.79 2.32
N SER A 289 24.43 3.90 2.00
CA SER A 289 24.00 4.19 0.62
C SER A 289 25.16 4.40 -0.34
N GLU A 290 26.33 4.78 0.16
CA GLU A 290 27.55 5.00 -0.63
C GLU A 290 28.45 3.76 -0.67
N SER A 291 28.03 2.65 -0.05
CA SER A 291 28.82 1.42 0.01
C SER A 291 29.28 0.99 -1.38
N THR A 292 30.49 0.43 -1.44
CA THR A 292 30.94 -0.31 -2.63
C THR A 292 30.07 -1.55 -2.81
N TRP A 293 29.78 -1.87 -4.06
CA TRP A 293 29.12 -3.09 -4.49
C TRP A 293 30.14 -3.98 -5.20
N LYS A 294 30.27 -5.23 -4.79
CA LYS A 294 31.30 -6.15 -5.30
C LYS A 294 30.66 -7.42 -5.87
N CYS A 295 31.23 -7.91 -6.97
CA CYS A 295 30.89 -9.22 -7.50
C CYS A 295 31.40 -10.33 -6.56
N THR A 296 30.63 -11.40 -6.42
CA THR A 296 31.00 -12.58 -5.63
C THR A 296 32.02 -13.50 -6.30
N HIS A 297 32.25 -13.37 -7.62
CA HIS A 297 33.05 -14.32 -8.41
C HIS A 297 34.22 -13.70 -9.18
N CYS A 298 34.29 -12.37 -9.28
CA CYS A 298 35.38 -11.68 -9.96
C CYS A 298 35.68 -10.33 -9.29
N GLU A 299 36.72 -9.63 -9.75
CA GLU A 299 37.14 -8.33 -9.17
C GLU A 299 36.26 -7.14 -9.57
N PHE A 300 35.16 -7.37 -10.30
CA PHE A 300 34.24 -6.30 -10.64
C PHE A 300 33.65 -5.65 -9.39
N SER A 301 33.70 -4.33 -9.34
CA SER A 301 33.06 -3.52 -8.31
C SER A 301 32.51 -2.23 -8.90
N THR A 302 31.52 -1.66 -8.22
CA THR A 302 30.89 -0.37 -8.54
C THR A 302 30.49 0.33 -7.24
N ASN A 303 30.09 1.60 -7.29
CA ASN A 303 29.63 2.33 -6.10
C ASN A 303 28.11 2.36 -5.97
N GLY A 304 27.62 2.63 -4.75
CA GLY A 304 26.20 2.71 -4.44
C GLY A 304 25.44 3.73 -5.27
N HIS A 305 26.03 4.89 -5.57
CA HIS A 305 25.41 5.92 -6.42
C HIS A 305 25.10 5.42 -7.85
N ALA A 306 26.02 4.67 -8.46
CA ALA A 306 25.80 4.08 -9.78
C ALA A 306 24.65 3.06 -9.75
N VAL A 307 24.59 2.21 -8.72
CA VAL A 307 23.50 1.24 -8.53
C VAL A 307 22.17 1.95 -8.27
N LYS A 308 22.17 3.01 -7.46
CA LYS A 308 20.99 3.83 -7.19
C LYS A 308 20.38 4.38 -8.47
N LYS A 309 21.20 4.93 -9.36
CA LYS A 309 20.74 5.43 -10.67
C LYS A 309 20.12 4.33 -11.52
N VAL A 310 20.73 3.14 -11.54
CA VAL A 310 20.15 1.97 -12.23
C VAL A 310 18.78 1.64 -11.64
N PHE A 311 18.66 1.58 -10.32
CA PHE A 311 17.37 1.31 -9.67
C PHE A 311 16.33 2.39 -9.94
N GLN A 312 16.70 3.67 -9.97
CA GLN A 312 15.78 4.76 -10.29
C GLN A 312 15.25 4.67 -11.74
N ILE A 313 16.11 4.30 -12.70
CA ILE A 313 15.70 4.10 -14.10
C ILE A 313 14.72 2.93 -14.20
N ILE A 314 15.04 1.78 -13.58
CA ILE A 314 14.17 0.60 -13.63
C ILE A 314 12.86 0.88 -12.90
N GLN A 315 12.90 1.54 -11.74
CA GLN A 315 11.72 1.92 -10.99
C GLN A 315 10.79 2.80 -11.83
N ALA A 316 11.31 3.79 -12.55
CA ALA A 316 10.49 4.65 -13.41
C ALA A 316 9.80 3.86 -14.54
N GLU A 317 10.49 2.88 -15.14
CA GLU A 317 9.87 2.00 -16.15
C GLU A 317 8.81 1.08 -15.55
N VAL A 318 9.08 0.51 -14.36
CA VAL A 318 8.11 -0.31 -13.63
C VAL A 318 6.89 0.51 -13.23
N ASP A 319 7.07 1.72 -12.71
CA ASP A 319 5.98 2.62 -12.33
C ASP A 319 5.11 3.01 -13.54
N ALA A 320 5.74 3.26 -14.70
CA ALA A 320 5.03 3.53 -15.93
C ALA A 320 4.16 2.34 -16.37
N ALA A 321 4.68 1.12 -16.29
CA ALA A 321 3.89 -0.08 -16.59
C ALA A 321 2.79 -0.33 -15.56
N GLU A 322 3.06 -0.09 -14.27
CA GLU A 322 2.06 -0.24 -13.21
C GLU A 322 0.93 0.80 -13.26
N ALA A 323 1.15 1.93 -13.93
CA ALA A 323 0.10 2.90 -14.22
C ALA A 323 -0.90 2.41 -15.28
N ILE A 324 -0.54 1.44 -16.12
CA ILE A 324 -1.42 0.83 -17.12
C ILE A 324 -2.31 -0.19 -16.43
N SER A 325 -3.62 0.01 -16.55
CA SER A 325 -4.65 -0.77 -15.88
C SER A 325 -5.05 -2.00 -16.68
N GLY A 326 -5.67 -2.99 -16.04
CA GLY A 326 -6.23 -4.15 -16.77
C GLY A 326 -7.39 -3.80 -17.72
N VAL A 327 -7.94 -2.58 -17.63
CA VAL A 327 -8.94 -2.07 -18.59
C VAL A 327 -8.30 -1.80 -19.95
N ASP A 328 -6.99 -1.56 -19.97
CA ASP A 328 -6.21 -1.34 -21.19
C ASP A 328 -5.88 -2.66 -21.93
N GLY A 329 -6.49 -3.78 -21.52
CA GLY A 329 -6.44 -5.05 -22.22
C GLY A 329 -5.04 -5.68 -22.26
N ALA A 330 -4.74 -6.35 -23.39
CA ALA A 330 -3.49 -7.07 -23.61
C ALA A 330 -2.23 -6.21 -23.45
N ASP A 331 -2.30 -4.90 -23.70
CA ASP A 331 -1.16 -3.99 -23.58
C ASP A 331 -0.63 -3.93 -22.15
N ALA A 332 -1.50 -4.02 -21.15
CA ALA A 332 -1.12 -4.02 -19.73
C ALA A 332 -0.20 -5.21 -19.39
N ILE A 333 -0.47 -6.37 -19.98
CA ILE A 333 0.35 -7.59 -19.83
C ILE A 333 1.64 -7.44 -20.65
N HIS A 334 1.52 -6.98 -21.90
CA HIS A 334 2.64 -6.87 -22.84
C HIS A 334 3.77 -5.97 -22.31
N GLU A 335 3.44 -4.81 -21.76
CA GLU A 335 4.44 -3.88 -21.22
C GLU A 335 5.21 -4.48 -20.03
N ARG A 336 4.50 -5.17 -19.13
CA ARG A 336 5.11 -5.82 -17.96
C ARG A 336 6.03 -6.97 -18.37
N GLU A 337 5.59 -7.82 -19.29
CA GLU A 337 6.40 -8.91 -19.87
C GLU A 337 7.65 -8.37 -20.57
N THR A 338 7.51 -7.27 -21.32
CA THR A 338 8.62 -6.61 -22.01
C THR A 338 9.68 -6.12 -21.03
N ILE A 339 9.27 -5.47 -19.94
CA ILE A 339 10.18 -5.01 -18.89
C ILE A 339 10.84 -6.20 -18.16
N MET A 340 10.07 -7.24 -17.83
CA MET A 340 10.63 -8.45 -17.21
C MET A 340 11.70 -9.09 -18.09
N LYS A 341 11.43 -9.25 -19.39
CA LYS A 341 12.37 -9.81 -20.37
C LYS A 341 13.60 -8.93 -20.57
N LYS A 342 13.44 -7.60 -20.55
CA LYS A 342 14.54 -6.63 -20.66
C LYS A 342 15.53 -6.77 -19.50
N TYR A 343 15.02 -6.92 -18.28
CA TYR A 343 15.86 -6.90 -17.07
C TYR A 343 16.22 -8.28 -16.50
N GLN A 344 15.71 -9.39 -17.05
CA GLN A 344 16.02 -10.74 -16.58
C GLN A 344 17.52 -11.08 -16.60
N SER A 345 18.32 -10.49 -17.50
CA SER A 345 19.77 -10.71 -17.59
C SER A 345 20.58 -9.78 -16.68
N VAL A 346 19.96 -8.71 -16.17
CA VAL A 346 20.58 -7.69 -15.31
C VAL A 346 20.28 -7.94 -13.84
N LEU A 347 19.07 -8.39 -13.53
CA LEU A 347 18.58 -8.54 -12.17
C LEU A 347 18.66 -10.00 -11.71
N HIS A 348 18.89 -10.22 -10.41
CA HIS A 348 18.71 -11.53 -9.82
C HIS A 348 17.25 -12.02 -10.03
N PRO A 349 16.97 -13.31 -10.26
CA PRO A 349 15.60 -13.78 -10.57
C PRO A 349 14.54 -13.38 -9.53
N ARG A 350 14.94 -13.26 -8.25
CA ARG A 350 14.10 -12.84 -7.12
C ARG A 350 14.19 -11.33 -6.79
N HIS A 351 14.74 -10.53 -7.70
CA HIS A 351 14.86 -9.08 -7.51
C HIS A 351 13.51 -8.40 -7.32
N ALA A 352 13.46 -7.37 -6.47
CA ALA A 352 12.30 -6.56 -6.14
C ALA A 352 11.43 -6.19 -7.35
N PHE A 353 12.00 -5.52 -8.35
CA PHE A 353 11.29 -5.11 -9.57
C PHE A 353 10.64 -6.26 -10.34
N LEU A 354 11.33 -7.41 -10.46
CA LEU A 354 10.74 -8.58 -11.11
C LEU A 354 9.60 -9.15 -10.25
N SER A 355 9.72 -9.12 -8.93
CA SER A 355 8.65 -9.54 -8.02
C SER A 355 7.43 -8.61 -8.08
N MET A 356 7.62 -7.30 -8.25
CA MET A 356 6.53 -6.33 -8.47
C MET A 356 5.75 -6.66 -9.76
N LEU A 357 6.46 -6.86 -10.87
CA LEU A 357 5.84 -7.20 -12.15
C LEU A 357 5.14 -8.57 -12.12
N ARG A 358 5.71 -9.57 -11.44
CA ARG A 358 5.02 -10.85 -11.21
C ARG A 358 3.74 -10.68 -10.39
N HIS A 359 3.78 -9.82 -9.37
CA HIS A 359 2.61 -9.58 -8.53
C HIS A 359 1.43 -9.03 -9.33
N SER A 360 1.66 -8.08 -10.25
CA SER A 360 0.62 -7.55 -11.13
C SER A 360 0.23 -8.56 -12.23
N LEU A 361 1.20 -9.15 -12.93
CA LEU A 361 0.93 -10.14 -14.00
C LEU A 361 0.12 -11.34 -13.54
N THR A 362 0.43 -11.91 -12.38
CA THR A 362 -0.31 -13.07 -11.83
C THR A 362 -1.79 -12.75 -11.58
N GLN A 363 -2.13 -11.49 -11.30
CA GLN A 363 -3.51 -11.04 -11.14
C GLN A 363 -4.19 -10.65 -12.46
N MET A 364 -3.42 -10.42 -13.53
CA MET A 364 -3.92 -10.07 -14.86
C MET A 364 -4.20 -11.31 -15.72
N TYR A 365 -3.27 -12.27 -15.74
CA TYR A 365 -3.46 -13.54 -16.44
C TYR A 365 -4.67 -14.27 -15.85
N GLY A 366 -5.66 -14.57 -16.67
CA GLY A 366 -6.92 -15.20 -16.29
C GLY A 366 -8.07 -14.22 -16.04
N ARG A 367 -7.86 -12.91 -16.18
CA ARG A 367 -8.87 -11.86 -15.92
C ARG A 367 -8.99 -10.80 -16.99
N VAL A 368 -7.88 -10.44 -17.63
CA VAL A 368 -7.85 -9.42 -18.68
C VAL A 368 -8.38 -10.01 -19.99
N ASP A 369 -9.05 -9.18 -20.80
CA ASP A 369 -9.53 -9.58 -22.13
C ASP A 369 -8.38 -10.15 -22.98
N GLU A 370 -8.67 -11.11 -23.84
CA GLU A 370 -7.69 -11.94 -24.58
C GLU A 370 -6.82 -12.89 -23.72
N TYR A 371 -6.84 -12.76 -22.39
CA TYR A 371 -6.10 -13.60 -21.45
C TYR A 371 -7.02 -14.19 -20.38
N LEU A 372 -8.26 -14.51 -20.75
CA LEU A 372 -9.21 -15.19 -19.86
C LEU A 372 -8.73 -16.61 -19.54
N LEU A 373 -9.02 -17.07 -18.32
CA LEU A 373 -8.42 -18.30 -17.78
C LEU A 373 -8.70 -19.53 -18.65
N ASP A 374 -9.91 -19.64 -19.19
CA ASP A 374 -10.34 -20.76 -20.03
C ASP A 374 -9.64 -20.79 -21.41
N ASP A 375 -9.08 -19.65 -21.84
CA ASP A 375 -8.43 -19.48 -23.15
C ASP A 375 -6.89 -19.54 -23.05
N LEU A 376 -6.33 -19.61 -21.83
CA LEU A 376 -4.89 -19.63 -21.64
C LEU A 376 -4.28 -20.98 -22.08
N PRO A 377 -3.26 -20.98 -22.97
CA PRO A 377 -2.55 -22.20 -23.30
C PRO A 377 -1.70 -22.68 -22.12
N ASP A 378 -1.42 -23.99 -22.07
CA ASP A 378 -0.66 -24.64 -20.99
C ASP A 378 0.66 -23.92 -20.66
N VAL A 379 1.39 -23.44 -21.68
CA VAL A 379 2.65 -22.71 -21.48
C VAL A 379 2.47 -21.39 -20.71
N VAL A 380 1.34 -20.70 -20.89
CA VAL A 380 1.04 -19.46 -20.16
C VAL A 380 0.52 -19.78 -18.75
N LEU A 381 -0.23 -20.87 -18.58
CA LEU A 381 -0.61 -21.37 -17.25
C LEU A 381 0.62 -21.77 -16.43
N GLU A 382 1.57 -22.50 -17.02
CA GLU A 382 2.86 -22.85 -16.42
C GLU A 382 3.66 -21.59 -16.07
N HIS A 383 3.70 -20.61 -16.97
CA HIS A 383 4.36 -19.33 -16.68
C HIS A 383 3.74 -18.61 -15.47
N LYS A 384 2.41 -18.57 -15.38
CA LYS A 384 1.69 -18.02 -14.23
C LYS A 384 2.04 -18.77 -12.93
N VAL A 385 2.09 -20.11 -12.96
CA VAL A 385 2.49 -20.96 -11.82
C VAL A 385 3.91 -20.63 -11.36
N ASP A 386 4.86 -20.54 -12.29
CA ASP A 386 6.26 -20.21 -11.98
C ASP A 386 6.39 -18.82 -11.34
N MET A 387 5.66 -17.83 -11.85
CA MET A 387 5.64 -16.49 -11.27
C MET A 387 5.10 -16.49 -9.84
N CYS A 388 3.98 -17.18 -9.59
CA CYS A 388 3.42 -17.34 -8.25
C CYS A 388 4.41 -18.00 -7.29
N HIS A 389 5.08 -19.08 -7.70
CA HIS A 389 6.08 -19.74 -6.86
C HIS A 389 7.30 -18.86 -6.56
N LEU A 390 7.84 -18.15 -7.56
CA LEU A 390 8.95 -17.21 -7.36
C LEU A 390 8.57 -16.07 -6.42
N LEU A 391 7.34 -15.55 -6.56
CA LEU A 391 6.82 -14.51 -5.68
C LEU A 391 6.64 -15.03 -4.25
N LEU A 392 6.07 -16.21 -4.05
CA LEU A 392 5.91 -16.83 -2.72
C LEU A 392 7.25 -17.09 -2.04
N GLN A 393 8.31 -17.49 -2.78
CA GLN A 393 9.66 -17.63 -2.21
C GLN A 393 10.17 -16.32 -1.58
N VAL A 394 9.82 -15.18 -2.17
CA VAL A 394 10.19 -13.86 -1.64
C VAL A 394 9.26 -13.47 -0.47
N LEU A 395 7.95 -13.57 -0.66
CA LEU A 395 6.95 -13.17 0.34
C LEU A 395 7.06 -13.98 1.64
N ASN A 396 7.41 -15.27 1.56
CA ASN A 396 7.67 -16.13 2.71
C ASN A 396 8.76 -15.60 3.65
N VAL A 397 9.60 -14.68 3.17
CA VAL A 397 10.66 -14.06 3.96
C VAL A 397 10.31 -12.62 4.33
N VAL A 398 9.82 -11.82 3.39
CA VAL A 398 9.69 -10.37 3.59
C VAL A 398 8.32 -9.91 4.09
N GLU A 399 7.27 -10.68 3.83
CA GLU A 399 5.91 -10.40 4.30
C GLU A 399 5.18 -11.70 4.66
N PRO A 400 5.71 -12.45 5.66
CA PRO A 400 5.33 -13.83 5.90
C PRO A 400 3.99 -13.97 6.63
N GLY A 401 3.46 -15.19 6.58
CA GLY A 401 2.24 -15.55 7.29
C GLY A 401 0.98 -15.00 6.62
N TYR A 402 -0.02 -14.60 7.40
CA TYR A 402 -1.34 -14.19 6.89
C TYR A 402 -1.32 -12.74 6.36
N SER A 403 -0.53 -12.50 5.31
CA SER A 403 -0.46 -11.24 4.58
C SER A 403 -1.39 -11.23 3.37
N ARG A 404 -1.98 -10.07 3.08
CA ARG A 404 -2.93 -9.89 1.96
C ARG A 404 -2.33 -10.33 0.63
N VAL A 405 -1.09 -9.91 0.37
CA VAL A 405 -0.35 -10.25 -0.86
C VAL A 405 -0.14 -11.76 -1.01
N ARG A 406 0.10 -12.49 0.09
CA ARG A 406 0.18 -13.94 0.08
C ARG A 406 -1.17 -14.57 -0.25
N GLY A 407 -2.24 -14.14 0.41
CA GLY A 407 -3.60 -14.64 0.14
C GLY A 407 -3.97 -14.51 -1.33
N MET A 408 -3.72 -13.33 -1.92
CA MET A 408 -3.91 -13.08 -3.34
C MET A 408 -3.05 -14.00 -4.22
N THR A 409 -1.75 -14.14 -3.92
CA THR A 409 -0.85 -14.99 -4.71
C THR A 409 -1.27 -16.46 -4.67
N LEU A 410 -1.71 -16.97 -3.52
CA LEU A 410 -2.21 -18.33 -3.38
C LEU A 410 -3.53 -18.52 -4.14
N TYR A 411 -4.42 -17.53 -4.10
CA TYR A 411 -5.64 -17.54 -4.91
C TYR A 411 -5.31 -17.58 -6.41
N GLU A 412 -4.33 -16.80 -6.88
CA GLU A 412 -3.93 -16.85 -8.30
C GLU A 412 -3.21 -18.15 -8.68
N LEU A 413 -2.59 -18.84 -7.73
CA LEU A 413 -1.86 -20.09 -7.97
C LEU A 413 -2.78 -21.32 -8.11
N HIS A 414 -3.86 -21.41 -7.31
CA HIS A 414 -4.66 -22.64 -7.27
C HIS A 414 -5.33 -22.96 -8.63
N ALA A 415 -5.82 -21.94 -9.32
CA ALA A 415 -6.59 -22.07 -10.54
C ALA A 415 -5.76 -22.67 -11.70
N PRO A 416 -4.60 -22.12 -12.09
CA PRO A 416 -3.80 -22.70 -13.17
C PRO A 416 -3.33 -24.12 -12.85
N LEU A 417 -3.05 -24.46 -11.58
CA LEU A 417 -2.72 -25.84 -11.19
C LEU A 417 -3.87 -26.82 -11.47
N LEU A 418 -5.12 -26.41 -11.24
CA LEU A 418 -6.29 -27.24 -11.56
C LEU A 418 -6.49 -27.40 -13.07
N PHE A 419 -6.32 -26.33 -13.84
CA PHE A 419 -6.45 -26.37 -15.30
C PHE A 419 -5.41 -27.30 -15.92
N LEU A 420 -4.14 -27.15 -15.54
CA LEU A 420 -3.07 -28.04 -15.99
C LEU A 420 -3.32 -29.50 -15.59
N ALA A 421 -3.78 -29.75 -14.36
CA ALA A 421 -4.09 -31.11 -13.91
C ALA A 421 -5.23 -31.75 -14.74
N LYS A 422 -6.31 -31.00 -15.00
CA LYS A 422 -7.43 -31.46 -15.82
C LYS A 422 -7.02 -31.67 -17.28
N GLY A 423 -6.21 -30.76 -17.84
CA GLY A 423 -5.64 -30.88 -19.18
C GLY A 423 -4.81 -32.15 -19.34
N GLN A 424 -3.90 -32.42 -18.39
CA GLN A 424 -3.09 -33.64 -18.36
C GLN A 424 -3.93 -34.91 -18.25
N TRP A 425 -5.01 -34.89 -17.45
CA TRP A 425 -5.90 -36.03 -17.33
C TRP A 425 -6.71 -36.28 -18.60
N ASN A 426 -7.28 -35.24 -19.20
CA ASN A 426 -7.99 -35.32 -20.49
C ASN A 426 -7.08 -35.82 -21.62
N ALA A 427 -5.80 -35.47 -21.58
CA ALA A 427 -4.79 -35.95 -22.51
C ALA A 427 -4.26 -37.38 -22.18
N ASN A 428 -4.79 -38.05 -21.15
CA ASN A 428 -4.35 -39.35 -20.64
C ASN A 428 -2.85 -39.40 -20.23
N VAL A 429 -2.28 -38.25 -19.83
CA VAL A 429 -0.90 -38.13 -19.33
C VAL A 429 -0.82 -38.55 -17.86
N ILE A 430 -1.89 -38.32 -17.10
CA ILE A 430 -2.01 -38.71 -15.69
C ILE A 430 -3.27 -39.55 -15.47
N ASP A 431 -3.24 -40.43 -14.47
CA ASP A 431 -4.40 -41.21 -14.04
C ASP A 431 -5.30 -40.45 -13.05
N GLU A 432 -6.44 -41.04 -12.73
CA GLU A 432 -7.43 -40.48 -11.80
C GLU A 432 -6.84 -40.25 -10.39
N ALA A 433 -6.01 -41.17 -9.90
CA ALA A 433 -5.36 -41.05 -8.60
C ALA A 433 -4.40 -39.83 -8.56
N ARG A 434 -3.65 -39.60 -9.63
CA ARG A 434 -2.75 -38.46 -9.76
C ARG A 434 -3.51 -37.15 -9.95
N LEU A 435 -4.61 -37.15 -10.70
CA LEU A 435 -5.52 -36.00 -10.79
C LEU A 435 -6.07 -35.64 -9.41
N LYS A 436 -6.61 -36.61 -8.68
CA LYS A 436 -7.13 -36.42 -7.32
C LYS A 436 -6.09 -35.82 -6.37
N THR A 437 -4.84 -36.31 -6.44
CA THR A 437 -3.72 -35.77 -5.67
C THR A 437 -3.45 -34.30 -5.99
N LYS A 438 -3.40 -33.92 -7.27
CA LYS A 438 -3.21 -32.53 -7.71
C LYS A 438 -4.38 -31.62 -7.32
N MET A 439 -5.62 -32.13 -7.38
CA MET A 439 -6.80 -31.39 -6.94
C MET A 439 -6.78 -31.13 -5.43
N ILE A 440 -6.36 -32.10 -4.61
CA ILE A 440 -6.19 -31.93 -3.17
C ILE A 440 -5.13 -30.86 -2.86
N GLU A 441 -4.01 -30.86 -3.60
CA GLU A 441 -2.97 -29.84 -3.47
C GLU A 441 -3.53 -28.43 -3.74
N ALA A 442 -4.24 -28.25 -4.86
CA ALA A 442 -4.88 -26.98 -5.19
C ALA A 442 -5.95 -26.56 -4.17
N ALA A 443 -6.73 -27.52 -3.63
CA ALA A 443 -7.71 -27.26 -2.58
C ALA A 443 -7.05 -26.75 -1.29
N ASN A 444 -5.90 -27.32 -0.89
CA ASN A 444 -5.16 -26.85 0.27
C ASN A 444 -4.63 -25.41 0.07
N ILE A 445 -4.13 -25.10 -1.13
CA ILE A 445 -3.70 -23.74 -1.49
C ILE A 445 -4.88 -22.76 -1.42
N LEU A 446 -6.03 -23.11 -2.02
CA LEU A 446 -7.23 -22.30 -2.01
C LEU A 446 -7.78 -22.09 -0.59
N LYS A 447 -7.70 -23.11 0.26
CA LYS A 447 -8.11 -23.04 1.67
C LYS A 447 -7.28 -22.04 2.46
N GLU A 448 -5.97 -22.02 2.27
CA GLU A 448 -5.10 -21.02 2.89
C GLU A 448 -5.42 -19.61 2.34
N ALA A 449 -5.61 -19.47 1.02
CA ALA A 449 -6.01 -18.21 0.40
C ALA A 449 -7.32 -17.66 0.98
N ALA A 450 -8.36 -18.50 1.07
CA ALA A 450 -9.66 -18.13 1.64
C ALA A 450 -9.53 -17.74 3.12
N THR A 451 -8.73 -18.47 3.89
CA THR A 451 -8.46 -18.17 5.31
C THR A 451 -7.88 -16.77 5.48
N ILE A 452 -6.91 -16.40 4.64
CA ILE A 452 -6.24 -15.09 4.69
C ILE A 452 -7.18 -13.98 4.20
N LEU A 453 -7.79 -14.15 3.02
CA LEU A 453 -8.56 -13.11 2.36
C LEU A 453 -9.89 -12.82 3.07
N CYS A 454 -10.50 -13.80 3.75
CA CYS A 454 -11.68 -13.56 4.58
C CYS A 454 -11.39 -12.70 5.84
N LEU A 455 -10.13 -12.39 6.15
CA LEU A 455 -9.80 -11.41 7.21
C LEU A 455 -10.03 -9.96 6.75
N GLU A 456 -10.04 -9.72 5.44
CA GLU A 456 -10.29 -8.41 4.85
C GLU A 456 -11.79 -8.04 4.95
N PRO A 457 -12.14 -6.74 5.04
CA PRO A 457 -13.54 -6.31 5.03
C PRO A 457 -14.23 -6.78 3.75
N SER A 458 -15.47 -7.26 3.88
CA SER A 458 -16.28 -7.71 2.74
C SER A 458 -16.46 -6.64 1.67
N GLU A 459 -16.37 -5.36 2.01
CA GLU A 459 -16.53 -4.27 1.05
C GLU A 459 -15.28 -3.99 0.21
N THR A 460 -14.18 -4.71 0.45
CA THR A 460 -12.93 -4.62 -0.32
C THR A 460 -12.89 -5.69 -1.41
N SER A 461 -12.09 -5.45 -2.45
CA SER A 461 -11.82 -6.42 -3.51
C SER A 461 -11.33 -7.76 -2.96
N GLU A 462 -10.39 -7.72 -2.03
CA GLU A 462 -9.76 -8.89 -1.43
C GLU A 462 -10.74 -9.65 -0.54
N GLY A 463 -11.58 -8.95 0.22
CA GLY A 463 -12.65 -9.57 1.01
C GLY A 463 -13.67 -10.29 0.14
N GLN A 464 -14.09 -9.69 -0.99
CA GLN A 464 -14.97 -10.34 -1.97
C GLN A 464 -14.32 -11.59 -2.59
N ILE A 465 -13.05 -11.51 -2.97
CA ILE A 465 -12.29 -12.67 -3.47
C ILE A 465 -12.21 -13.76 -2.40
N GLY A 466 -12.05 -13.41 -1.12
CA GLY A 466 -12.09 -14.38 -0.02
C GLY A 466 -13.41 -15.13 0.08
N LEU A 467 -14.54 -14.45 -0.12
CA LEU A 467 -15.87 -15.09 -0.15
C LEU A 467 -16.00 -16.05 -1.33
N VAL A 468 -15.59 -15.62 -2.54
CA VAL A 468 -15.57 -16.48 -3.73
C VAL A 468 -14.68 -17.69 -3.52
N ALA A 469 -13.46 -17.49 -2.99
CA ALA A 469 -12.51 -18.55 -2.69
C ALA A 469 -13.11 -19.62 -1.75
N LYS A 470 -13.87 -19.19 -0.75
CA LYS A 470 -14.56 -20.08 0.19
C LYS A 470 -15.64 -20.91 -0.49
N GLU A 471 -16.41 -20.32 -1.40
CA GLU A 471 -17.42 -21.05 -2.19
C GLU A 471 -16.78 -22.02 -3.18
N SER A 472 -15.76 -21.57 -3.91
CA SER A 472 -14.98 -22.40 -4.84
C SER A 472 -14.31 -23.59 -4.15
N LEU A 473 -13.85 -23.42 -2.89
CA LEU A 473 -13.28 -24.52 -2.11
C LEU A 473 -14.30 -25.63 -1.87
N VAL A 474 -15.54 -25.30 -1.50
CA VAL A 474 -16.61 -26.28 -1.27
C VAL A 474 -16.89 -27.07 -2.54
N GLN A 475 -16.97 -26.38 -3.69
CA GLN A 475 -17.19 -27.02 -4.99
C GLN A 475 -16.03 -27.94 -5.38
N LEU A 476 -14.80 -27.52 -5.11
CA LEU A 476 -13.61 -28.31 -5.38
C LEU A 476 -13.52 -29.56 -4.49
N GLU A 477 -13.79 -29.42 -3.18
CA GLU A 477 -13.84 -30.55 -2.25
C GLU A 477 -14.91 -31.57 -2.64
N GLN A 478 -16.09 -31.10 -3.09
CA GLN A 478 -17.13 -31.98 -3.63
C GLN A 478 -16.65 -32.70 -4.90
N SER A 479 -16.03 -31.97 -5.84
CA SER A 479 -15.49 -32.55 -7.07
C SER A 479 -14.40 -33.60 -6.79
N ILE A 480 -13.60 -33.44 -5.73
CA ILE A 480 -12.59 -34.42 -5.29
C ILE A 480 -13.23 -35.69 -4.73
N ASN A 481 -14.37 -35.56 -4.05
CA ASN A 481 -15.09 -36.70 -3.48
C ASN A 481 -15.83 -37.51 -4.54
N ASP A 482 -16.31 -36.84 -5.60
CA ASP A 482 -17.03 -37.45 -6.71
C ASP A 482 -16.09 -38.08 -7.77
N LEU A 483 -14.79 -37.77 -7.72
CA LEU A 483 -13.71 -38.37 -8.50
C LEU A 483 -13.20 -39.63 -7.80
#